data_AF-A0A971MTM2-F1
#
_entry.id   AF-A0A971MTM2-F1
#
_cell.length_a   1.000
_cell.length_b   1.000
_cell.length_c   1.000
_cell.angle_alpha   90.00
_cell.angle_beta   90.00
_cell.angle_gamma   90.00
#
_symmetry.space_group_name_H-M   'P 1'
#
loop_
_entity.id
_entity.type
_entity.pdbx_description
1 polymer ?
#
loop_
_entity_poly.entity_id
_entity_poly.type
_entity_poly.pdbx_seq_one_letter_code
_entity_poly.pdbx_strand_id
1 'polypeptide(L)'
;MIRSSEQGFSTIEIIISVFLIGLIVVAVMLFSGTSLKTSTANRLKNNAVRLAQQTIENLKQYDQQGFNRNTFRTIPGVIGNQIPSPVVDGVIYNVNTQIIPDNLNPDIANNNNYIPIRVTVSWNYLGRNQITVDTCMIQWQ
;
A
#
# COMPACT_ATOMS: atom_id res chain seq x y z
N MET A 1 -24.42 -67.90 -12.00
CA MET A 1 -23.43 -67.16 -11.20
C MET A 1 -22.70 -66.22 -12.15
N ILE A 2 -23.18 -64.97 -12.27
CA ILE A 2 -22.64 -63.99 -13.23
C ILE A 2 -21.41 -63.39 -12.58
N ARG A 3 -20.22 -63.67 -13.12
CA ARG A 3 -18.98 -63.05 -12.64
C ARG A 3 -18.93 -61.62 -13.16
N SER A 4 -18.92 -60.66 -12.24
CA SER A 4 -18.68 -59.25 -12.53
C SER A 4 -17.32 -59.11 -13.22
N SER A 5 -17.32 -58.61 -14.45
CA SER A 5 -16.10 -58.23 -15.18
C SER A 5 -15.52 -57.02 -14.49
N GLU A 6 -14.41 -57.19 -13.76
CA GLU A 6 -13.56 -56.07 -13.35
C GLU A 6 -12.96 -55.46 -14.62
N GLN A 7 -13.55 -54.37 -15.11
CA GLN A 7 -13.00 -53.60 -16.22
C GLN A 7 -11.77 -52.86 -15.69
N GLY A 8 -10.59 -53.43 -15.96
CA GLY A 8 -9.32 -52.74 -15.72
C GLY A 8 -9.22 -51.48 -16.58
N PHE A 9 -8.59 -50.44 -16.03
CA PHE A 9 -8.33 -49.18 -16.75
C PHE A 9 -7.56 -49.47 -18.04
N SER A 10 -8.07 -48.94 -19.16
CA SER A 10 -7.36 -49.03 -20.43
C SER A 10 -6.11 -48.17 -20.39
N THR A 11 -5.00 -48.63 -20.97
CA THR A 11 -3.74 -47.88 -21.04
C THR A 11 -3.93 -46.47 -21.61
N ILE A 12 -4.86 -46.30 -22.56
CA ILE A 12 -5.20 -45.00 -23.14
C ILE A 12 -5.81 -44.04 -22.10
N GLU A 13 -6.64 -44.57 -21.21
CA GLU A 13 -7.34 -43.81 -20.17
C GLU A 13 -6.35 -43.34 -19.09
N ILE A 14 -5.36 -44.18 -18.78
CA ILE A 14 -4.25 -43.82 -17.89
C ILE A 14 -3.43 -42.67 -18.50
N ILE A 15 -3.09 -42.76 -19.79
CA ILE A 15 -2.31 -41.71 -20.49
C ILE A 15 -3.07 -40.38 -20.48
N ILE A 16 -4.36 -40.40 -20.81
CA ILE A 16 -5.22 -39.19 -20.80
C ILE A 16 -5.32 -38.60 -19.39
N SER A 17 -5.48 -39.44 -18.37
CA SER A 17 -5.59 -39.01 -16.98
C SER A 17 -4.30 -38.35 -16.50
N VAL A 18 -3.14 -38.94 -16.79
CA VAL A 18 -1.83 -38.37 -16.43
C VAL A 18 -1.60 -37.03 -17.14
N PHE A 19 -1.99 -36.92 -18.41
CA PHE A 19 -1.90 -35.67 -19.16
C PHE A 19 -2.78 -34.56 -18.55
N LEU A 20 -4.04 -34.88 -18.21
CA LEU A 20 -4.96 -33.93 -17.58
C LEU A 20 -4.47 -33.48 -16.20
N ILE A 21 -3.98 -34.40 -15.38
CA ILE A 21 -3.40 -34.06 -14.07
C ILE A 21 -2.20 -33.14 -14.25
N GLY A 22 -1.33 -33.41 -15.22
CA GLY A 22 -0.19 -32.55 -15.55
C GLY A 22 -0.61 -31.12 -15.88
N LEU A 23 -1.64 -30.96 -16.73
CA LEU A 23 -2.20 -29.64 -17.07
C LEU A 23 -2.78 -28.92 -15.85
N ILE A 24 -3.51 -29.63 -14.99
CA ILE A 24 -4.10 -29.06 -13.76
C ILE A 24 -3.00 -28.57 -12.82
N VAL A 25 -1.95 -29.37 -12.62
CA VAL A 25 -0.83 -29.00 -11.73
C VAL A 25 -0.14 -27.71 -12.22
N VAL A 26 0.13 -27.60 -13.52
CA VAL A 26 0.73 -26.39 -14.10
C VAL A 26 -0.18 -25.18 -13.90
N ALA A 27 -1.49 -25.33 -14.16
CA ALA A 27 -2.44 -24.24 -13.95
C ALA A 27 -2.48 -23.79 -12.48
N VAL A 28 -2.57 -24.73 -11.53
CA VAL A 28 -2.59 -24.43 -10.09
C VAL A 28 -1.32 -23.70 -9.64
N MET A 29 -0.15 -24.10 -10.14
CA MET A 29 1.11 -23.42 -9.82
C MET A 29 1.12 -21.97 -10.30
N LEU A 30 0.63 -21.72 -11.52
CA LEU A 30 0.55 -20.35 -12.08
C LEU A 30 -0.41 -19.48 -11.26
N PHE A 31 -1.61 -19.98 -10.92
CA PHE A 31 -2.59 -19.25 -10.11
C PHE A 31 -2.12 -19.00 -8.67
N SER A 32 -1.42 -19.95 -8.07
CA SER A 32 -0.90 -19.80 -6.70
C SER A 32 0.20 -18.74 -6.65
N GLY A 33 1.08 -18.72 -7.65
CA GLY A 33 2.17 -17.74 -7.73
C GLY A 33 1.68 -16.29 -7.87
N THR A 34 0.64 -16.06 -8.68
CA THR A 34 0.04 -14.71 -8.82
C THR A 34 -0.71 -14.29 -7.56
N SER A 35 -1.44 -15.22 -6.93
CA SER A 35 -2.19 -14.96 -5.70
C SER A 35 -1.29 -14.51 -4.55
N LEU A 36 -0.13 -15.16 -4.35
CA LEU A 36 0.84 -14.78 -3.33
C LEU A 36 1.46 -13.40 -3.57
N LYS A 37 1.77 -13.08 -4.83
CA LYS A 37 2.30 -11.76 -5.20
C LYS A 37 1.29 -10.65 -4.92
N THR A 38 0.03 -10.85 -5.27
CA THR A 38 -1.06 -9.90 -5.04
C THR A 38 -1.33 -9.72 -3.54
N SER A 39 -1.38 -10.82 -2.77
CA SER A 39 -1.57 -10.77 -1.32
C SER A 39 -0.45 -9.96 -0.64
N THR A 40 0.80 -10.22 -1.01
CA THR A 40 1.95 -9.48 -0.48
C THR A 40 1.90 -8.01 -0.87
N ALA A 41 1.60 -7.69 -2.14
CA ALA A 41 1.45 -6.31 -2.60
C ALA A 41 0.36 -5.56 -1.82
N ASN A 42 -0.79 -6.20 -1.58
CA ASN A 42 -1.88 -5.62 -0.80
C ASN A 42 -1.48 -5.40 0.66
N ARG A 43 -0.78 -6.37 1.29
CA ARG A 43 -0.26 -6.20 2.65
C ARG A 43 0.68 -5.01 2.75
N LEU A 44 1.63 -4.90 1.82
CA LEU A 44 2.59 -3.79 1.80
C LEU A 44 1.92 -2.43 1.57
N LYS A 45 0.89 -2.40 0.71
CA LYS A 45 0.07 -1.20 0.48
C LYS A 45 -0.72 -0.81 1.74
N ASN A 46 -1.30 -1.77 2.45
CA ASN A 46 -2.02 -1.52 3.71
C ASN A 46 -1.09 -0.96 4.79
N ASN A 47 0.14 -1.50 4.89
CA ASN A 47 1.16 -0.96 5.77
C ASN A 47 1.51 0.49 5.40
N ALA A 48 1.65 0.81 4.10
CA ALA A 48 1.89 2.18 3.65
C ALA A 48 0.75 3.12 4.05
N VAL A 49 -0.51 2.70 3.86
CA VAL A 49 -1.70 3.49 4.25
C VAL A 49 -1.71 3.73 5.75
N ARG A 50 -1.42 2.71 6.56
CA ARG A 50 -1.34 2.85 8.02
C ARG A 50 -0.26 3.85 8.43
N LEU A 51 0.91 3.82 7.79
CA LEU A 51 1.99 4.78 8.05
C LEU A 51 1.58 6.21 7.66
N ALA A 52 0.88 6.38 6.53
CA ALA A 52 0.35 7.68 6.14
C ALA A 52 -0.67 8.20 7.18
N GLN A 53 -1.60 7.35 7.64
CA GLN A 53 -2.57 7.70 8.67
C GLN A 53 -1.90 8.07 10.00
N GLN A 54 -0.91 7.30 10.46
CA GLN A 54 -0.15 7.62 11.67
C GLN A 54 0.56 8.97 11.54
N THR A 55 1.10 9.27 10.37
CA THR A 55 1.74 10.56 10.09
C THR A 55 0.73 11.70 10.15
N ILE A 56 -0.46 11.52 9.57
CA ILE A 56 -1.55 12.50 9.62
C ILE A 56 -2.04 12.71 11.07
N GLU A 57 -2.19 11.64 11.85
CA GLU A 57 -2.60 11.76 13.26
C GLU A 57 -1.55 12.50 14.09
N ASN A 58 -0.26 12.24 13.84
CA ASN A 58 0.82 13.01 14.46
C ASN A 58 0.76 14.48 14.04
N LEU A 59 0.51 14.77 12.76
CA LEU A 59 0.33 16.15 12.28
C LEU A 59 -0.86 16.84 12.98
N LYS A 60 -1.96 16.13 13.20
CA LYS A 60 -3.13 16.64 13.90
C LYS A 60 -2.86 17.01 15.36
N GLN A 61 -1.93 16.34 16.04
CA GLN A 61 -1.53 16.73 17.40
C GLN A 61 -0.88 18.12 17.43
N TYR A 62 -0.22 18.53 16.34
CA TYR A 62 0.33 19.88 16.20
C TYR A 62 -0.75 20.92 15.86
N ASP A 63 -1.92 20.53 15.36
CA ASP A 63 -3.05 21.45 15.07
C ASP A 63 -3.46 22.24 16.33
N GLN A 64 -3.39 21.59 17.49
CA GLN A 64 -3.79 22.14 18.79
C GLN A 64 -2.74 23.07 19.42
N GLN A 65 -1.53 23.14 18.85
CA GLN A 65 -0.40 23.90 19.41
C GLN A 65 -0.25 25.30 18.79
N GLY A 66 -1.23 25.75 17.98
CA GLY A 66 -1.24 27.10 17.39
C GLY A 66 -0.27 27.26 16.22
N PHE A 67 0.04 26.18 15.50
CA PHE A 67 0.93 26.24 14.34
C PHE A 67 0.28 26.98 13.17
N ASN A 68 1.06 27.85 12.56
CA ASN A 68 0.73 28.66 11.40
C ASN A 68 1.49 28.09 10.19
N ARG A 69 0.97 28.30 8.99
CA ARG A 69 1.63 27.96 7.72
C ARG A 69 3.13 28.34 7.64
N ASN A 70 3.52 29.46 8.24
CA ASN A 70 4.89 29.96 8.33
C ASN A 70 5.76 29.19 9.33
N THR A 71 5.18 28.67 10.42
CA THR A 71 5.86 27.83 11.42
C THR A 71 5.75 26.33 11.10
N PHE A 72 4.93 25.94 10.13
CA PHE A 72 4.87 24.55 9.64
C PHE A 72 6.22 24.09 9.04
N ARG A 73 7.02 25.04 8.50
CA ARG A 73 8.41 24.80 8.07
C ARG A 73 9.35 24.41 9.21
N THR A 74 9.02 24.74 10.45
CA THR A 74 9.83 24.46 11.65
C THR A 74 9.32 23.27 12.48
N ILE A 75 8.23 22.59 12.07
CA ILE A 75 7.78 21.38 12.76
C ILE A 75 8.73 20.22 12.41
N PRO A 76 9.39 19.60 13.39
CA PRO A 76 10.23 18.44 13.14
C PRO A 76 9.41 17.28 12.53
N GLY A 77 9.82 16.80 11.35
CA GLY A 77 9.17 15.67 10.65
C GLY A 77 8.16 16.08 9.57
N VAL A 78 8.02 17.39 9.31
CA VAL A 78 6.92 17.92 8.50
C VAL A 78 7.36 18.54 7.18
N ILE A 79 8.56 19.12 7.13
CA ILE A 79 9.23 19.52 5.89
C ILE A 79 10.71 19.13 6.00
N GLY A 80 11.20 18.29 5.11
CA GLY A 80 12.63 17.96 5.00
C GLY A 80 13.21 17.01 6.05
N ASN A 81 12.51 16.76 7.16
CA ASN A 81 12.89 15.69 8.09
C ASN A 81 12.20 14.39 7.68
N GLN A 82 12.97 13.48 7.10
CA GLN A 82 12.56 12.10 6.93
C GLN A 82 12.18 11.54 8.30
N ILE A 83 10.92 11.16 8.47
CA ILE A 83 10.54 10.25 9.56
C ILE A 83 11.42 9.02 9.39
N PRO A 84 12.12 8.52 10.43
CA PRO A 84 13.05 7.40 10.31
C PRO A 84 12.37 6.28 9.54
N SER A 85 12.94 5.91 8.38
CA SER A 85 12.30 5.01 7.41
C SER A 85 11.85 3.72 8.10
N PRO A 86 10.54 3.55 8.41
CA PRO A 86 10.13 2.44 9.24
C PRO A 86 10.29 1.15 8.44
N VAL A 87 10.88 0.15 9.08
CA VAL A 87 11.00 -1.19 8.53
C VAL A 87 9.81 -2.00 9.00
N VAL A 88 8.91 -2.33 8.08
CA VAL A 88 7.73 -3.16 8.37
C VAL A 88 7.74 -4.34 7.42
N ASP A 89 7.65 -5.56 7.98
CA ASP A 89 7.73 -6.81 7.22
C ASP A 89 8.99 -6.94 6.33
N GLY A 90 10.13 -6.39 6.81
CA GLY A 90 11.40 -6.38 6.07
C GLY A 90 11.46 -5.39 4.91
N VAL A 91 10.43 -4.56 4.70
CA VAL A 91 10.38 -3.51 3.67
C VAL A 91 10.62 -2.15 4.32
N ILE A 92 11.52 -1.38 3.71
CA ILE A 92 11.82 0.00 4.13
C ILE A 92 10.81 0.94 3.47
N TYR A 93 10.10 1.70 4.28
CA TYR A 93 9.19 2.75 3.83
C TYR A 93 9.83 4.12 3.98
N ASN A 94 9.65 4.99 3.01
CA ASN A 94 10.05 6.39 3.07
C ASN A 94 8.80 7.25 3.14
N VAL A 95 8.63 7.95 4.27
CA VAL A 95 7.51 8.87 4.49
C VAL A 95 8.03 10.29 4.31
N ASN A 96 7.37 11.04 3.42
CA ASN A 96 7.64 12.45 3.16
C ASN A 96 6.37 13.26 3.37
N THR A 97 6.50 14.39 4.05
CA THR A 97 5.42 15.34 4.29
C THR A 97 5.78 16.66 3.61
N GLN A 98 4.82 17.30 2.95
CA GLN A 98 5.01 18.58 2.29
C GLN A 98 3.73 19.42 2.33
N ILE A 99 3.85 20.74 2.44
CA ILE A 99 2.71 21.65 2.24
C ILE A 99 2.36 21.63 0.75
N ILE A 100 1.07 21.52 0.43
CA ILE A 100 0.59 21.65 -0.95
C ILE A 100 0.71 23.13 -1.35
N PRO A 101 1.44 23.45 -2.44
CA PRO A 101 1.55 24.83 -2.89
C PRO A 101 0.18 25.40 -3.32
N ASP A 102 -0.02 26.70 -3.13
CA ASP A 102 -1.31 27.38 -3.36
C ASP A 102 -1.87 27.23 -4.77
N ASN A 103 -0.99 27.08 -5.76
CA ASN A 103 -1.37 26.93 -7.17
C ASN A 103 -2.01 25.56 -7.50
N LEU A 104 -1.91 24.58 -6.61
CA LEU A 104 -2.46 23.23 -6.79
C LEU A 104 -3.83 23.06 -6.15
N ASN A 105 -4.25 23.97 -5.27
CA ASN A 105 -5.59 23.98 -4.68
C ASN A 105 -6.04 25.41 -4.33
N PRO A 106 -6.52 26.18 -5.32
CA PRO A 106 -6.85 27.60 -5.15
C PRO A 106 -8.00 27.85 -4.17
N ASP A 107 -8.92 26.90 -4.02
CA ASP A 107 -10.07 27.03 -3.11
C ASP A 107 -9.67 26.95 -1.63
N ILE A 108 -8.61 26.18 -1.32
CA ILE A 108 -8.03 26.10 0.02
C ILE A 108 -6.99 27.20 0.24
N ALA A 109 -6.22 27.57 -0.79
CA ALA A 109 -5.19 28.61 -0.74
C ALA A 109 -5.73 29.99 -0.34
N ASN A 110 -6.98 30.30 -0.72
CA ASN A 110 -7.61 31.58 -0.41
C ASN A 110 -8.13 31.69 1.04
N ASN A 111 -8.08 30.60 1.81
CA ASN A 111 -8.54 30.58 3.19
C ASN A 111 -7.34 30.38 4.13
N ASN A 112 -6.93 31.46 4.79
CA ASN A 112 -5.80 31.49 5.74
C ASN A 112 -5.95 30.54 6.93
N ASN A 113 -7.14 29.97 7.15
CA ASN A 113 -7.38 29.03 8.24
C ASN A 113 -7.05 27.58 7.87
N TYR A 114 -6.73 27.27 6.60
CA TYR A 114 -6.41 25.91 6.19
C TYR A 114 -4.97 25.78 5.72
N ILE A 115 -4.28 24.75 6.22
CA ILE A 115 -2.93 24.39 5.80
C ILE A 115 -3.01 23.05 5.08
N PRO A 116 -2.97 23.02 3.73
CA PRO A 116 -3.05 21.78 2.98
C PRO A 116 -1.71 21.06 3.02
N ILE A 117 -1.74 19.77 3.35
CA ILE A 117 -0.57 18.94 3.59
C ILE A 117 -0.71 17.65 2.78
N ARG A 118 0.39 17.27 2.15
CA ARG A 118 0.52 16.03 1.40
C ARG A 118 1.51 15.12 2.10
N VAL A 119 1.04 13.93 2.44
CA VAL A 119 1.85 12.84 2.96
C VAL A 119 2.07 11.82 1.85
N THR A 120 3.32 11.60 1.47
CA THR A 120 3.71 10.61 0.47
C THR A 120 4.49 9.49 1.15
N VAL A 121 4.00 8.26 1.03
CA VAL A 121 4.70 7.06 1.51
C VAL A 121 5.15 6.26 0.31
N SER A 122 6.46 6.03 0.19
CA SER A 122 7.05 5.26 -0.91
C SER A 122 7.82 4.04 -0.40
N TRP A 123 7.80 2.95 -1.17
CA TRP A 123 8.48 1.71 -0.85
C TRP A 123 8.87 0.96 -2.12
N ASN A 124 9.80 0.03 -2.00
CA ASN A 124 10.27 -0.79 -3.11
C ASN A 124 9.76 -2.23 -2.96
N TYR A 125 8.93 -2.66 -3.92
CA TYR A 125 8.47 -4.05 -4.04
C TYR A 125 8.07 -4.31 -5.48
N LEU A 126 8.81 -5.19 -6.18
CA LEU A 126 8.65 -5.44 -7.62
C LEU A 126 8.66 -4.16 -8.48
N GLY A 127 9.37 -3.13 -8.01
CA GLY A 127 9.35 -1.77 -8.57
C GLY A 127 9.22 -0.72 -7.49
N ARG A 128 9.19 0.55 -7.91
CA ARG A 128 8.98 1.70 -7.03
C ARG A 128 7.48 1.95 -6.89
N ASN A 129 6.98 1.90 -5.66
CA ASN A 129 5.58 2.15 -5.35
C ASN A 129 5.45 3.38 -4.45
N GLN A 130 4.33 4.08 -4.57
CA GLN A 130 4.01 5.19 -3.67
C GLN A 130 2.50 5.32 -3.48
N ILE A 131 2.12 5.83 -2.32
CA ILE A 131 0.80 6.40 -2.08
C ILE A 131 0.97 7.86 -1.67
N THR A 132 0.00 8.66 -2.05
CA THR A 132 -0.09 10.06 -1.68
C THR A 132 -1.45 10.29 -1.04
N VAL A 133 -1.44 10.88 0.15
CA VAL A 133 -2.64 11.23 0.89
C VAL A 133 -2.58 12.72 1.16
N ASP A 134 -3.60 13.42 0.71
CA ASP A 134 -3.75 14.85 0.94
C ASP A 134 -4.72 15.07 2.11
N THR A 135 -4.35 15.95 3.02
CA THR A 135 -5.11 16.33 4.21
C THR A 135 -5.00 17.83 4.43
N CYS A 136 -5.85 18.41 5.27
CA CYS A 136 -5.74 19.81 5.67
C CYS A 136 -5.75 19.91 7.20
N MET A 137 -4.89 20.77 7.73
CA MET A 137 -4.93 21.22 9.12
C MET A 137 -5.73 22.52 9.21
N ILE A 138 -6.38 22.75 10.34
CA ILE A 138 -7.23 23.92 10.58
C ILE A 138 -6.57 24.78 11.64
N GLN A 139 -6.15 25.97 11.25
CA GLN A 139 -5.64 26.94 12.19
C GLN A 139 -6.82 27.53 13.00
N TRP A 140 -6.99 27.06 14.23
CA TRP A 140 -7.94 27.65 15.18
C TRP A 140 -7.40 28.98 15.70
N GLN A 141 -8.21 30.03 15.60
CA GLN A 141 -7.92 31.38 16.14
C GLN A 141 -8.20 31.45 17.64
#